data_AF-A0A7S2GQN5-F1
#
_entry.id   AF-A0A7S2GQN5-F1
#
_cell.length_a   1.000
_cell.length_b   1.000
_cell.length_c   1.000
_cell.angle_alpha   90.00
_cell.angle_beta   90.00
_cell.angle_gamma   90.00
#
_symmetry.space_group_name_H-M   'P 1'
#
loop_
_entity.id
_entity.type
_entity.pdbx_description
1 polymer ?
#
loop_
_entity_poly.entity_id
_entity_poly.type
_entity_poly.pdbx_seq_one_letter_code
_entity_poly.pdbx_strand_id
1 'polypeptide(L)'
;PDAFAAQDQSGVLSSMRLDASVMVSAYEPGVSYRPHMDSYGGDDNHRMLTVLAYLNDPSWGEESAGCLRLFKEMAPDGRPVSREEAAQGARGEFLDVMPLAGRVVAFLSRRVW
;
A
#
# COMPACT_ATOMS: atom_id res chain seq x y z
N PRO A 1 -2.76 5.71 -28.76
CA PRO A 1 -3.63 4.52 -28.71
C PRO A 1 -4.17 4.36 -27.29
N ASP A 2 -5.48 4.45 -27.11
CA ASP A 2 -6.12 4.34 -25.81
C ASP A 2 -6.03 2.89 -25.33
N ALA A 3 -5.06 2.60 -24.45
CA ALA A 3 -4.74 1.24 -24.02
C ALA A 3 -5.94 0.55 -23.34
N PHE A 4 -6.90 1.33 -22.84
CA PHE A 4 -8.11 0.83 -22.20
C PHE A 4 -9.20 0.45 -23.20
N ALA A 5 -9.27 1.11 -24.36
CA ALA A 5 -10.31 0.84 -25.35
C ALA A 5 -10.25 -0.59 -25.91
N ALA A 6 -9.06 -1.18 -25.98
CA ALA A 6 -8.90 -2.57 -26.41
C ALA A 6 -9.36 -3.60 -25.37
N GLN A 7 -9.41 -3.23 -24.08
CA GLN A 7 -9.83 -4.11 -22.99
C GLN A 7 -11.27 -3.84 -22.53
N ASP A 8 -11.89 -2.78 -23.01
CA ASP A 8 -13.23 -2.36 -22.61
C ASP A 8 -14.33 -2.89 -23.54
N GLN A 9 -14.49 -4.20 -23.58
CA GLN A 9 -15.50 -4.84 -24.45
C GLN A 9 -16.95 -4.48 -24.05
N SER A 10 -17.16 -4.05 -22.82
CA SER A 10 -18.48 -3.71 -22.26
C SER A 10 -18.76 -2.21 -22.13
N GLY A 11 -17.79 -1.34 -22.43
CA GLY A 11 -17.90 0.12 -22.21
C GLY A 11 -17.80 0.54 -20.73
N VAL A 12 -17.55 -0.41 -19.82
CA VAL A 12 -17.52 -0.16 -18.37
C VAL A 12 -16.27 0.63 -17.99
N LEU A 13 -15.10 0.29 -18.53
CA LEU A 13 -13.85 0.95 -18.18
C LEU A 13 -13.82 2.42 -18.63
N SER A 14 -14.35 2.71 -19.83
CA SER A 14 -14.44 4.06 -20.39
C SER A 14 -15.49 4.94 -19.70
N SER A 15 -16.51 4.31 -19.10
CA SER A 15 -17.50 5.00 -18.26
C SER A 15 -17.04 5.20 -16.80
N MET A 16 -16.00 4.50 -16.36
CA MET A 16 -15.54 4.55 -14.98
C MET A 16 -15.12 5.97 -14.61
N ARG A 17 -15.61 6.44 -13.47
CA ARG A 17 -15.20 7.70 -12.85
C ARG A 17 -14.43 7.37 -11.60
N LEU A 18 -13.21 7.88 -11.51
CA LEU A 18 -12.32 7.62 -10.40
C LEU A 18 -12.38 8.83 -9.47
N ASP A 19 -12.99 8.64 -8.30
CA ASP A 19 -12.95 9.62 -7.23
C ASP A 19 -11.61 9.47 -6.49
N ALA A 20 -10.65 10.32 -6.85
CA ALA A 20 -9.29 10.24 -6.37
C ALA A 20 -9.03 11.23 -5.24
N SER A 21 -8.63 10.71 -4.07
CA SER A 21 -8.04 11.51 -3.00
C SER A 21 -6.52 11.48 -3.12
N VAL A 22 -5.91 12.63 -3.43
CA VAL A 22 -4.46 12.75 -3.60
C VAL A 22 -3.83 13.36 -2.35
N MET A 23 -2.73 12.77 -1.89
CA MET A 23 -1.93 13.26 -0.76
C MET A 23 -0.45 13.25 -1.13
N VAL A 24 0.28 14.26 -0.67
CA VAL A 24 1.75 14.32 -0.74
C VAL A 24 2.28 14.36 0.68
N SER A 25 3.24 13.50 0.99
CA SER A 25 3.85 13.39 2.33
C SER A 25 5.37 13.31 2.21
N ALA A 26 6.06 13.97 3.13
CA ALA A 26 7.50 13.86 3.34
C ALA A 26 7.77 13.48 4.79
N TYR A 27 8.72 12.57 5.01
CA TYR A 27 9.07 12.06 6.34
C TYR A 27 10.50 12.47 6.69
N GLU A 28 10.65 13.13 7.83
CA GLU A 28 11.96 13.44 8.41
C GLU A 28 12.62 12.18 9.00
N PRO A 29 13.96 12.17 9.17
CA PRO A 29 14.66 11.06 9.81
C PRO A 29 14.06 10.69 11.17
N GLY A 30 13.81 9.39 11.37
CA GLY A 30 13.22 8.84 12.59
C GLY A 30 11.70 8.90 12.69
N VAL A 31 11.01 9.57 11.74
CA VAL A 31 9.55 9.54 11.68
C VAL A 31 9.08 8.23 11.02
N SER A 32 8.02 7.66 11.56
CA SER A 32 7.38 6.47 11.01
C SER A 32 5.87 6.59 11.05
N TYR A 33 5.20 5.87 10.15
CA TYR A 33 3.76 5.69 10.18
C TYR A 33 3.42 4.37 10.88
N ARG A 34 2.39 4.36 11.73
CA ARG A 34 1.98 3.15 12.44
C ARG A 34 1.24 2.19 11.49
N PRO A 35 1.27 0.87 11.75
CA PRO A 35 0.48 -0.08 10.98
C PRO A 35 -1.01 0.31 10.95
N HIS A 36 -1.62 0.32 9.77
CA HIS A 36 -3.02 0.69 9.56
C HIS A 36 -3.52 0.20 8.20
N MET A 37 -4.83 0.06 8.05
CA MET A 37 -5.43 -0.04 6.72
C MET A 37 -5.83 1.35 6.25
N ASP A 38 -5.78 1.56 4.94
CA ASP A 38 -6.29 2.80 4.34
C ASP A 38 -7.82 2.87 4.36
N SER A 39 -8.52 1.73 4.49
CA SER A 39 -9.95 1.63 4.74
C SER A 39 -10.32 0.40 5.57
N TYR A 40 -11.17 0.58 6.58
CA TYR A 40 -11.53 -0.45 7.57
C TYR A 40 -12.84 -1.20 7.30
N GLY A 41 -13.46 -1.00 6.14
CA GLY A 41 -14.71 -1.72 5.81
C GLY A 41 -15.73 -0.90 5.04
N GLY A 42 -15.46 0.37 4.74
CA GLY A 42 -16.29 1.20 3.87
C GLY A 42 -17.24 2.15 4.60
N ASP A 43 -17.42 1.98 5.91
CA ASP A 43 -18.14 2.93 6.77
C ASP A 43 -17.25 4.12 7.17
N ASP A 44 -15.93 3.94 7.10
CA ASP A 44 -14.94 4.96 7.42
C ASP A 44 -14.64 5.88 6.23
N ASN A 45 -14.40 5.30 5.06
CA ASN A 45 -14.16 6.01 3.81
C ASN A 45 -14.40 5.11 2.57
N HIS A 46 -14.39 5.72 1.39
CA HIS A 46 -14.66 5.02 0.12
C HIS A 46 -13.41 4.54 -0.64
N ARG A 47 -12.22 4.53 -0.01
CA ARG A 47 -10.97 4.10 -0.67
C ARG A 47 -11.00 2.59 -0.93
N MET A 48 -10.79 2.24 -2.19
CA MET A 48 -10.76 0.85 -2.66
C MET A 48 -9.36 0.41 -3.10
N LEU A 49 -8.58 1.33 -3.65
CA LEU A 49 -7.24 1.13 -4.17
C LEU A 49 -6.33 2.24 -3.66
N THR A 50 -5.19 1.84 -3.08
CA THR A 50 -4.12 2.77 -2.72
C THR A 50 -3.03 2.65 -3.76
N VAL A 51 -2.52 3.81 -4.20
CA VAL A 51 -1.38 3.91 -5.11
C VAL A 51 -0.37 4.87 -4.50
N LEU A 52 0.84 4.37 -4.27
CA LEU A 52 1.97 5.15 -3.77
C LEU A 52 2.99 5.31 -4.89
N ALA A 53 3.45 6.53 -5.13
CA ALA A 53 4.53 6.84 -6.06
C ALA A 53 5.69 7.47 -5.29
N TYR A 54 6.83 6.81 -5.27
CA TYR A 54 8.01 7.28 -4.54
C TYR A 54 8.84 8.23 -5.39
N LEU A 55 9.07 9.42 -4.85
CA LEU A 55 9.84 10.51 -5.47
C LEU A 55 11.14 10.77 -4.69
N ASN A 56 11.62 9.75 -3.99
CA ASN A 56 12.86 9.80 -3.22
C ASN A 56 14.07 10.01 -4.13
N ASP A 57 15.20 10.42 -3.53
CA ASP A 57 16.46 10.59 -4.25
C ASP A 57 16.93 9.25 -4.90
N PRO A 58 17.50 9.26 -6.11
CA PRO A 58 18.01 8.04 -6.74
C PRO A 58 19.09 7.30 -5.93
N SER A 59 19.76 7.97 -5.00
CA SER A 59 20.74 7.37 -4.08
C SER A 59 20.10 6.65 -2.87
N TRP A 60 18.77 6.65 -2.73
CA TRP A 60 18.09 5.97 -1.63
C TRP A 60 18.38 4.46 -1.64
N GLY A 61 18.95 3.98 -0.55
CA GLY A 61 19.36 2.58 -0.38
C GLY A 61 18.84 1.98 0.92
N GLU A 62 19.29 0.76 1.25
CA GLU A 62 18.86 0.05 2.45
C GLU A 62 19.19 0.83 3.74
N GLU A 63 20.35 1.49 3.79
CA GLU A 63 20.79 2.28 4.95
C GLU A 63 19.93 3.53 5.20
N SER A 64 19.22 4.01 4.18
CA SER A 64 18.31 5.16 4.29
C SER A 64 17.00 4.81 5.02
N ALA A 65 16.72 3.51 5.24
CA ALA A 65 15.49 3.00 5.85
C ALA A 65 14.20 3.53 5.17
N GLY A 66 13.10 3.61 5.93
CA GLY A 66 11.83 4.19 5.44
C GLY A 66 10.99 3.27 4.55
N CYS A 67 11.23 1.95 4.60
CA CYS A 67 10.46 0.97 3.84
C CYS A 67 8.96 1.06 4.12
N LEU A 68 8.15 0.85 3.07
CA LEU A 68 6.77 0.44 3.27
C LEU A 68 6.77 -1.03 3.65
N ARG A 69 6.26 -1.34 4.84
CA ARG A 69 6.01 -2.71 5.26
C ARG A 69 4.55 -3.03 5.06
N LEU A 70 4.26 -4.03 4.25
CA LEU A 70 2.91 -4.53 4.01
C LEU A 70 2.70 -5.81 4.81
N PHE A 71 1.61 -5.88 5.56
CA PHE A 71 1.18 -7.08 6.27
C PHE A 71 -0.08 -7.65 5.62
N LYS A 72 -0.08 -8.96 5.40
CA LYS A 72 -1.26 -9.64 4.85
C LYS A 72 -2.37 -9.80 5.89
N GLU A 73 -1.99 -10.04 7.13
CA GLU A 73 -2.88 -10.22 8.28
C GLU A 73 -2.25 -9.60 9.53
N MET A 74 -3.09 -9.07 10.42
CA MET A 74 -2.70 -8.59 11.76
C MET A 74 -3.23 -9.56 12.82
N ALA A 75 -2.57 -9.61 13.98
CA ALA A 75 -3.07 -10.38 15.10
C ALA A 75 -4.40 -9.79 15.64
N PRO A 76 -5.23 -10.56 16.37
CA PRO A 76 -6.53 -10.09 16.86
C PRO A 76 -6.48 -8.86 17.77
N ASP A 77 -5.34 -8.60 18.40
CA ASP A 77 -5.05 -7.41 19.24
C ASP A 77 -4.52 -6.22 18.42
N GLY A 78 -4.51 -6.30 17.08
CA GLY A 78 -4.16 -5.21 16.19
C GLY A 78 -2.67 -4.96 16.01
N ARG A 79 -1.80 -5.86 16.51
CA ARG A 79 -0.35 -5.78 16.27
C ARG A 79 0.08 -6.62 15.07
N PRO A 80 1.22 -6.31 14.44
CA PRO A 80 1.83 -7.20 13.47
C PRO A 80 2.09 -8.58 14.08
N VAL A 81 1.75 -9.64 13.36
CA VAL A 81 2.12 -11.00 13.74
C VAL A 81 3.64 -11.10 13.75
N SER A 82 4.24 -11.55 14.86
CA SER A 82 5.70 -11.63 14.98
C SER A 82 6.29 -12.72 14.08
N ARG A 83 7.61 -12.67 13.85
CA ARG A 83 8.31 -13.70 13.06
C ARG A 83 8.24 -15.08 13.73
N GLU A 84 8.24 -15.15 15.06
CA GLU A 84 8.07 -16.42 15.78
C GLU A 84 6.63 -16.94 15.69
N GLU A 85 5.63 -16.06 15.70
CA GLU A 85 4.21 -16.42 15.54
C GLU A 85 3.90 -16.86 14.10
N ALA A 86 4.56 -16.22 13.13
CA ALA A 86 4.62 -16.64 11.72
C ALA A 86 5.14 -18.07 11.54
N ALA A 87 6.20 -18.42 12.27
CA ALA A 87 6.83 -19.74 12.21
C ALA A 87 5.99 -20.86 12.88
N GLN A 88 5.08 -20.52 13.78
CA GLN A 88 4.24 -21.47 14.54
C GLN A 88 2.87 -21.75 13.89
N GLY A 89 2.63 -21.24 12.67
CA GLY A 89 1.45 -21.55 11.87
C GLY A 89 0.42 -20.42 11.74
N ALA A 90 0.65 -19.24 12.33
CA ALA A 90 -0.16 -18.04 12.10
C ALA A 90 0.50 -17.20 11.00
N ARG A 91 -0.03 -17.16 9.78
CA ARG A 91 0.63 -16.50 8.61
C ARG A 91 0.85 -14.98 8.78
N GLY A 92 1.90 -14.60 9.49
CA GLY A 92 2.41 -13.23 9.58
C GLY A 92 3.44 -12.90 8.51
N GLU A 93 3.12 -13.14 7.23
CA GLU A 93 4.00 -12.74 6.13
C GLU A 93 3.93 -11.23 5.96
N PHE A 94 5.07 -10.54 6.10
CA PHE A 94 5.21 -9.15 5.71
C PHE A 94 6.15 -9.00 4.52
N LEU A 95 5.92 -7.97 3.73
CA LEU A 95 6.76 -7.59 2.60
C LEU A 95 7.26 -6.16 2.81
N ASP A 96 8.58 -6.01 2.84
CA ASP A 96 9.21 -4.70 2.78
C ASP A 96 9.40 -4.26 1.34
N VAL A 97 8.91 -3.07 1.02
CA VAL A 97 9.09 -2.41 -0.26
C VAL A 97 9.94 -1.17 -0.06
N MET A 98 11.18 -1.22 -0.56
CA MET A 98 12.06 -0.04 -0.58
C MET A 98 11.43 1.08 -1.40
N PRO A 99 11.43 2.33 -0.91
CA PRO A 99 10.78 3.45 -1.58
C PRO A 99 11.69 4.08 -2.63
N LEU A 100 12.11 3.29 -3.63
CA LEU A 100 13.06 3.75 -4.65
C LEU A 100 12.43 4.81 -5.58
N ALA A 101 13.26 5.74 -6.06
CA ALA A 101 12.84 6.76 -7.02
C ALA A 101 12.07 6.17 -8.22
N GLY A 102 10.88 6.70 -8.50
CA GLY A 102 10.03 6.25 -9.61
C GLY A 102 9.27 4.94 -9.37
N ARG A 103 9.46 4.29 -8.21
CA ARG A 103 8.69 3.09 -7.87
C ARG A 103 7.24 3.44 -7.58
N VAL A 104 6.32 2.69 -8.19
CA VAL A 104 4.89 2.74 -7.91
C VAL A 104 4.47 1.43 -7.24
N VAL A 105 3.76 1.54 -6.13
CA VAL A 105 3.16 0.42 -5.40
C VAL A 105 1.65 0.61 -5.38
N ALA A 106 0.90 -0.43 -5.72
CA ALA A 106 -0.55 -0.42 -5.68
C ALA A 106 -1.08 -1.63 -4.91
N PHE A 107 -2.05 -1.41 -4.02
CA PHE A 107 -2.69 -2.48 -3.25
C PHE A 107 -4.13 -2.12 -2.90
N LEU A 108 -4.92 -3.15 -2.60
CA LEU A 108 -6.33 -2.97 -2.23
C LEU A 108 -6.41 -2.43 -0.79
N SER A 109 -6.96 -1.22 -0.64
CA SER A 109 -6.95 -0.45 0.62
C SER A 109 -7.60 -1.16 1.82
N ARG A 110 -8.42 -2.19 1.55
CA ARG A 110 -9.20 -2.96 2.54
C ARG A 110 -8.65 -4.35 2.82
N ARG A 111 -7.52 -4.72 2.23
CA ARG A 111 -6.96 -6.09 2.31
C ARG A 111 -5.52 -6.15 2.76
N VAL A 112 -4.87 -5.00 2.89
CA VAL A 112 -3.46 -4.90 3.22
C VAL A 112 -3.31 -3.89 4.34
N TRP A 113 -2.51 -4.27 5.32
CA TRP A 113 -2.13 -3.49 6.49
C TRP A 113 -0.70 -2.98 6.39
#